data_AF-A0A0J9WDF1-F1
#
_entry.id   AF-A0A0J9WDF1-F1
#
_cell.length_a   1.000
_cell.length_b   1.000
_cell.length_c   1.000
_cell.angle_alpha   90.00
_cell.angle_beta   90.00
_cell.angle_gamma   90.00
#
_symmetry.space_group_name_H-M   'P 1'
#
loop_
_entity.id
_entity.type
_entity.pdbx_description
1 polymer ?
#
loop_
_entity_poly.entity_id
_entity_poly.type
_entity_poly.pdbx_seq_one_letter_code
_entity_poly.pdbx_strand_id
1 'polypeptide(L)'
;MEAMEAVDAVEASAKGTTQEDLSYIQQHAGYALAKSLLWTIKTDTAGKVKVEWSQNFRAILLSCYILLGYDYSLFGAQNNLEDAEWGQLSPCVNAFLIDKLTSFDPLLSFGEKPTEELLQMDALLDEVSSSKKKKAPPQMESITTFGLTLLGHFNQVTKDILKAILKVKEEQPASAA
;
A
#
# COMPACT_ATOMS: atom_id res chain seq x y z
N MET A 1 -5.20 -23.93 15.09
CA MET A 1 -3.92 -24.10 15.81
C MET A 1 -2.75 -23.75 14.88
N GLU A 2 -2.77 -24.20 13.61
CA GLU A 2 -1.75 -23.87 12.59
C GLU A 2 -1.58 -22.37 12.26
N ALA A 3 -2.67 -21.60 12.16
CA ALA A 3 -2.58 -20.16 11.84
C ALA A 3 -1.82 -19.35 12.92
N MET A 4 -1.92 -19.75 14.19
CA MET A 4 -1.27 -19.05 15.30
C MET A 4 0.23 -19.36 15.36
N GLU A 5 0.62 -20.58 14.98
CA GLU A 5 2.03 -20.99 14.91
C GLU A 5 2.78 -20.34 13.74
N ALA A 6 2.10 -20.16 12.59
CA ALA A 6 2.63 -19.42 11.46
C ALA A 6 2.78 -17.91 11.79
N VAL A 7 1.82 -17.33 12.51
CA VAL A 7 1.90 -15.94 12.99
C VAL A 7 3.06 -15.76 13.97
N ASP A 8 3.26 -16.68 14.92
CA ASP A 8 4.36 -16.60 15.89
C ASP A 8 5.75 -16.74 15.22
N ALA A 9 5.88 -17.63 14.23
CA ALA A 9 7.12 -17.80 13.46
C ALA A 9 7.42 -16.57 12.57
N VAL A 10 6.40 -16.00 11.96
CA VAL A 10 6.54 -14.76 11.17
C VAL A 10 6.85 -13.59 12.10
N GLU A 11 6.19 -13.46 13.24
CA GLU A 11 6.47 -12.44 14.25
C GLU A 11 7.92 -12.56 14.75
N ALA A 12 8.43 -13.78 14.97
CA ALA A 12 9.84 -14.00 15.31
C ALA A 12 10.81 -13.61 14.18
N SER A 13 10.42 -13.77 12.92
CA SER A 13 11.22 -13.39 11.74
C SER A 13 11.12 -11.90 11.36
N ALA A 14 9.98 -11.27 11.68
CA ALA A 14 9.65 -9.87 11.42
C ALA A 14 10.00 -8.96 12.61
N LYS A 15 10.32 -9.54 13.77
CA LYS A 15 10.85 -8.85 14.96
C LYS A 15 12.18 -8.17 14.62
N GLY A 16 12.06 -6.88 14.29
CA GLY A 16 13.12 -5.99 13.84
C GLY A 16 12.52 -4.70 13.24
N THR A 17 13.33 -3.97 12.49
CA THR A 17 13.03 -2.65 11.89
C THR A 17 11.66 -2.59 11.21
N THR A 18 11.19 -3.66 10.57
CA THR A 18 9.93 -3.72 9.81
C THR A 18 8.67 -3.42 10.66
N GLN A 19 8.61 -3.90 11.90
CA GLN A 19 7.46 -3.68 12.79
C GLN A 19 7.51 -2.31 13.48
N GLU A 20 8.71 -1.85 13.82
CA GLU A 20 8.95 -0.48 14.32
C GLU A 20 8.63 0.56 13.25
N ASP A 21 9.02 0.29 11.99
CA ASP A 21 8.70 1.10 10.82
C ASP A 21 7.19 1.15 10.58
N LEU A 22 6.49 0.01 10.66
CA LEU A 22 5.02 -0.03 10.53
C LEU A 22 4.34 0.81 11.63
N SER A 23 4.79 0.67 12.87
CA SER A 23 4.25 1.41 14.02
C SER A 23 4.47 2.92 13.87
N TYR A 24 5.68 3.32 13.45
CA TYR A 24 6.01 4.71 13.16
C TYR A 24 5.13 5.27 12.02
N ILE A 25 4.94 4.49 10.95
CA ILE A 25 4.07 4.87 9.84
C ILE A 25 2.64 5.03 10.34
N GLN A 26 2.07 4.06 11.07
CA GLN A 26 0.70 4.15 11.58
C GLN A 26 0.49 5.37 12.48
N GLN A 27 1.48 5.71 13.31
CA GLN A 27 1.43 6.88 14.19
C GLN A 27 1.46 8.21 13.43
N HIS A 28 2.19 8.29 12.31
CA HIS A 28 2.43 9.54 11.57
C HIS A 28 1.64 9.66 10.25
N ALA A 29 1.09 8.55 9.75
CA ALA A 29 0.42 8.47 8.46
C ALA A 29 -0.90 9.24 8.47
N GLY A 30 -1.77 9.09 9.47
CA GLY A 30 -3.11 9.67 9.42
C GLY A 30 -3.15 11.20 9.24
N TYR A 31 -2.33 11.92 10.00
CA TYR A 31 -2.24 13.39 9.90
C TYR A 31 -1.44 13.86 8.68
N ALA A 32 -0.32 13.20 8.37
CA ALA A 32 0.50 13.54 7.21
C ALA A 32 -0.23 13.27 5.89
N LEU A 33 -1.00 12.18 5.83
CA LEU A 33 -1.87 11.83 4.70
C LEU A 33 -2.94 12.88 4.49
N ALA A 34 -3.74 13.17 5.53
CA ALA A 34 -4.82 14.14 5.43
C ALA A 34 -4.30 15.52 4.96
N LYS A 35 -3.14 15.96 5.47
CA LYS A 35 -2.52 17.24 5.11
C LYS A 35 -1.91 17.24 3.71
N SER A 36 -1.20 16.18 3.33
CA SER A 36 -0.60 15.98 2.01
C SER A 36 -1.67 15.99 0.92
N LEU A 37 -2.79 15.28 1.15
CA LEU A 37 -3.87 15.14 0.18
C LEU A 37 -4.70 16.40 0.04
N LEU A 38 -4.99 17.08 1.15
CA LEU A 38 -5.64 18.39 1.13
C LEU A 38 -4.79 19.42 0.36
N TRP A 39 -3.47 19.32 0.43
CA TRP A 39 -2.57 20.20 -0.31
C TRP A 39 -2.54 19.85 -1.80
N THR A 40 -2.46 18.56 -2.16
CA THR A 40 -2.60 18.09 -3.55
C THR A 40 -3.86 18.64 -4.23
N ILE A 41 -5.00 18.56 -3.54
CA ILE A 41 -6.29 19.06 -4.04
C ILE A 41 -6.25 20.59 -4.24
N LYS A 42 -5.45 21.32 -3.46
CA LYS A 42 -5.36 22.78 -3.50
C LYS A 42 -4.40 23.34 -4.55
N THR A 43 -3.40 22.59 -5.02
CA THR A 43 -2.31 23.10 -5.89
C THR A 43 -2.53 22.86 -7.39
N ASP A 44 -3.77 22.99 -7.86
CA ASP A 44 -4.31 22.66 -9.21
C ASP A 44 -3.79 23.52 -10.40
N THR A 45 -2.49 23.83 -10.51
CA THR A 45 -2.00 24.82 -11.50
C THR A 45 -0.89 24.41 -12.48
N ALA A 46 -0.53 23.12 -12.66
CA ALA A 46 0.48 22.74 -13.68
C ALA A 46 0.28 21.35 -14.33
N GLY A 47 -0.30 21.32 -15.54
CA GLY A 47 -0.83 20.12 -16.20
C GLY A 47 0.12 18.96 -16.57
N LYS A 48 1.44 19.16 -16.76
CA LYS A 48 2.36 18.02 -17.06
C LYS A 48 2.86 17.29 -15.81
N VAL A 49 3.14 18.04 -14.75
CA VAL A 49 3.49 17.49 -13.44
C VAL A 49 2.31 16.69 -12.87
N LYS A 50 1.07 17.09 -13.19
CA LYS A 50 -0.18 16.46 -12.76
C LYS A 50 -0.37 15.02 -13.24
N VAL A 51 0.02 14.69 -14.47
CA VAL A 51 -0.17 13.35 -15.08
C VAL A 51 0.85 12.32 -14.57
N GLU A 52 2.13 12.70 -14.44
CA GLU A 52 3.14 11.77 -13.91
C GLU A 52 2.96 11.52 -12.40
N TRP A 53 2.50 12.54 -11.67
CA TRP A 53 2.21 12.44 -10.25
C TRP A 53 0.91 11.67 -9.99
N SER A 54 -0.11 11.81 -10.83
CA SER A 54 -1.33 10.99 -10.75
C SER A 54 -1.06 9.52 -11.01
N GLN A 55 -0.14 9.18 -11.92
CA GLN A 55 0.30 7.79 -12.16
C GLN A 55 0.92 7.17 -10.91
N ASN A 56 1.92 7.85 -10.33
CA ASN A 56 2.61 7.33 -9.14
C ASN A 56 1.70 7.32 -7.91
N PHE A 57 0.84 8.33 -7.74
CA PHE A 57 -0.13 8.37 -6.67
C PHE A 57 -1.18 7.27 -6.79
N ARG A 58 -1.75 7.08 -7.99
CA ARG A 58 -2.68 5.99 -8.29
C ARG A 58 -2.05 4.65 -7.97
N ALA A 59 -0.80 4.41 -8.39
CA ALA A 59 -0.09 3.17 -8.11
C ALA A 59 0.10 2.96 -6.59
N ILE A 60 0.49 3.99 -5.85
CA ILE A 60 0.64 3.92 -4.39
C ILE A 60 -0.70 3.61 -3.71
N LEU A 61 -1.77 4.31 -4.07
CA LEU A 61 -3.10 4.07 -3.51
C LEU A 61 -3.65 2.69 -3.87
N LEU A 62 -3.50 2.27 -5.13
CA LEU A 62 -3.93 0.95 -5.59
C LEU A 62 -3.21 -0.14 -4.80
N SER A 63 -1.90 -0.01 -4.58
CA SER A 63 -1.16 -0.92 -3.71
C SER A 63 -1.72 -0.94 -2.28
N CYS A 64 -2.08 0.22 -1.70
CA CYS A 64 -2.71 0.24 -0.39
C CYS A 64 -4.04 -0.51 -0.39
N TYR A 65 -4.89 -0.29 -1.40
CA TYR A 65 -6.19 -0.96 -1.51
C TYR A 65 -6.04 -2.48 -1.63
N ILE A 66 -5.12 -2.95 -2.47
CA ILE A 66 -4.82 -4.38 -2.59
C ILE A 66 -4.37 -4.95 -1.25
N LEU A 67 -3.37 -4.33 -0.61
CA LEU A 67 -2.81 -4.81 0.66
C LEU A 67 -3.82 -4.82 1.82
N LEU A 68 -4.72 -3.84 1.86
CA LEU A 68 -5.78 -3.74 2.86
C LEU A 68 -6.98 -4.65 2.56
N GLY A 69 -7.01 -5.31 1.40
CA GLY A 69 -8.13 -6.15 0.96
C GLY A 69 -9.39 -5.36 0.62
N TYR A 70 -9.26 -4.10 0.18
CA TYR A 70 -10.38 -3.28 -0.26
C TYR A 70 -10.81 -3.58 -1.69
N ASP A 71 -12.07 -3.26 -2.01
CA ASP A 71 -12.51 -3.20 -3.39
C ASP A 71 -11.76 -2.08 -4.14
N TYR A 72 -10.95 -2.50 -5.11
CA TYR A 72 -10.18 -1.61 -5.98
C TYR A 72 -10.82 -1.46 -7.37
N SER A 73 -12.09 -1.83 -7.56
CA SER A 73 -12.86 -1.61 -8.79
C SER A 73 -12.86 -0.14 -9.23
N LEU A 74 -12.78 0.79 -8.28
CA LEU A 74 -12.63 2.24 -8.49
C LEU A 74 -11.36 2.62 -9.27
N PHE A 75 -10.38 1.73 -9.35
CA PHE A 75 -9.13 1.92 -10.10
C PHE A 75 -9.17 1.32 -11.52
N GLY A 76 -10.34 0.90 -12.01
CA GLY A 76 -10.54 0.16 -13.26
C GLY A 76 -9.85 0.70 -14.54
N ALA A 77 -9.76 -0.19 -15.54
CA ALA A 77 -8.89 -0.20 -16.74
C ALA A 77 -8.77 1.10 -17.56
N GLN A 78 -8.02 2.08 -17.07
CA GLN A 78 -7.64 3.26 -17.88
C GLN A 78 -6.12 3.39 -17.99
N ASN A 79 -5.64 3.43 -19.24
CA ASN A 79 -4.24 3.58 -19.63
C ASN A 79 -3.84 5.06 -19.83
N ASN A 80 -4.78 6.00 -19.73
CA ASN A 80 -4.60 7.40 -20.14
C ASN A 80 -5.05 8.38 -19.05
N LEU A 81 -4.12 8.84 -18.21
CA LEU A 81 -4.43 9.80 -17.14
C LEU A 81 -4.62 11.22 -17.68
N GLU A 82 -5.89 11.61 -17.89
CA GLU A 82 -6.32 13.00 -18.12
C GLU A 82 -6.86 13.65 -16.82
N ASP A 83 -7.03 14.98 -16.82
CA ASP A 83 -7.47 15.79 -15.68
C ASP A 83 -8.77 15.30 -15.00
N ALA A 84 -9.63 14.61 -15.74
CA ALA A 84 -10.88 14.02 -15.24
C ALA A 84 -10.67 12.89 -14.21
N GLU A 85 -9.49 12.26 -14.18
CA GLU A 85 -9.22 11.10 -13.32
C GLU A 85 -8.76 11.47 -11.90
N TRP A 86 -8.24 12.68 -11.68
CA TRP A 86 -7.93 13.16 -10.32
C TRP A 86 -9.19 13.28 -9.45
N GLY A 87 -10.31 13.70 -10.05
CA GLY A 87 -11.61 13.71 -9.39
C GLY A 87 -12.09 12.31 -8.97
N GLN A 88 -11.58 11.25 -9.61
CA GLN A 88 -11.89 9.85 -9.27
C GLN A 88 -10.97 9.28 -8.19
N LEU A 89 -9.73 9.76 -8.09
CA LEU A 89 -8.78 9.36 -7.04
C LEU A 89 -9.06 10.05 -5.71
N SER A 90 -9.63 11.27 -5.72
CA SER A 90 -9.93 12.00 -4.48
C SER A 90 -10.90 11.26 -3.55
N PRO A 91 -12.00 10.63 -4.01
CA PRO A 91 -12.87 9.80 -3.18
C PRO A 91 -12.20 8.58 -2.57
N CYS A 92 -11.13 8.06 -3.21
CA CYS A 92 -10.38 6.93 -2.70
C CYS A 92 -9.59 7.27 -1.43
N VAL A 93 -9.36 8.56 -1.14
CA VAL A 93 -8.84 8.94 0.17
C VAL A 93 -9.90 9.59 1.03
N ASN A 94 -10.46 8.76 1.90
CA ASN A 94 -11.47 9.14 2.86
C ASN A 94 -11.04 8.74 4.28
N ALA A 95 -11.83 9.14 5.28
CA ALA A 95 -11.54 8.84 6.68
C ALA A 95 -11.44 7.34 6.97
N PHE A 96 -12.17 6.49 6.21
CA PHE A 96 -12.17 5.04 6.39
C PHE A 96 -10.88 4.39 5.87
N LEU A 97 -10.32 4.86 4.75
CA LEU A 97 -8.98 4.44 4.33
C LEU A 97 -7.94 4.81 5.40
N ILE A 98 -8.01 6.03 5.94
CA ILE A 98 -7.07 6.51 6.95
C ILE A 98 -7.16 5.65 8.22
N ASP A 99 -8.37 5.42 8.71
CA ASP A 99 -8.62 4.61 9.91
C ASP A 99 -8.09 3.18 9.73
N LYS A 100 -8.32 2.59 8.55
CA LYS A 100 -7.80 1.26 8.22
C LYS A 100 -6.28 1.24 8.14
N LEU A 101 -5.65 2.22 7.48
CA LEU A 101 -4.18 2.32 7.43
C LEU A 101 -3.56 2.39 8.83
N THR A 102 -4.21 3.08 9.76
CA THR A 102 -3.72 3.21 11.15
C THR A 102 -3.97 1.98 12.02
N SER A 103 -4.94 1.15 11.67
CA SER A 103 -5.35 -0.03 12.46
C SER A 103 -4.99 -1.36 11.83
N PHE A 104 -4.45 -1.37 10.61
CA PHE A 104 -4.16 -2.59 9.87
C PHE A 104 -2.98 -3.36 10.45
N ASP A 105 -3.25 -4.57 10.92
CA ASP A 105 -2.22 -5.53 11.32
C ASP A 105 -1.98 -6.52 10.16
N PRO A 106 -0.86 -6.38 9.42
CA PRO A 106 -0.56 -7.26 8.30
C PRO A 106 -0.22 -8.69 8.71
N LEU A 107 0.32 -8.92 9.91
CA LEU A 107 0.67 -10.26 10.37
C LEU A 107 -0.61 -11.07 10.60
N LEU A 108 -1.55 -10.48 11.35
CA LEU A 108 -2.84 -11.09 11.60
C LEU A 108 -3.64 -11.24 10.30
N SER A 109 -3.76 -10.16 9.53
CA SER A 109 -4.62 -10.15 8.34
C SER A 109 -4.15 -11.09 7.24
N PHE A 110 -2.84 -11.26 7.04
CA PHE A 110 -2.32 -12.19 6.03
C PHE A 110 -2.21 -13.62 6.58
N GLY A 111 -1.94 -13.80 7.87
CA GLY A 111 -1.91 -15.11 8.50
C GLY A 111 -3.23 -15.89 8.31
N GLU A 112 -4.36 -15.20 8.44
CA GLU A 112 -5.72 -15.75 8.29
C GLU A 112 -6.14 -16.06 6.84
N LYS A 113 -5.46 -15.49 5.84
CA LYS A 113 -5.81 -15.68 4.43
C LYS A 113 -5.26 -16.99 3.85
N PRO A 114 -5.98 -17.62 2.91
CA PRO A 114 -5.49 -18.77 2.17
C PRO A 114 -4.31 -18.37 1.27
N THR A 115 -3.38 -19.30 1.05
CA THR A 115 -2.14 -19.07 0.30
C THR A 115 -2.42 -18.60 -1.13
N GLU A 116 -3.46 -19.13 -1.77
CA GLU A 116 -3.87 -18.75 -3.13
C GLU A 116 -4.26 -17.27 -3.23
N GLU A 117 -4.95 -16.74 -2.22
CA GLU A 117 -5.32 -15.33 -2.18
C GLU A 117 -4.09 -14.44 -1.98
N LEU A 118 -3.16 -14.84 -1.11
CA LEU A 118 -1.91 -14.12 -0.89
C LEU A 118 -1.03 -14.08 -2.15
N LEU A 119 -0.98 -15.18 -2.91
CA LEU A 119 -0.26 -15.25 -4.19
C LEU A 119 -0.91 -14.34 -5.26
N GLN A 120 -2.24 -14.29 -5.31
CA GLN A 120 -2.95 -13.35 -6.20
C GLN A 120 -2.66 -11.89 -5.83
N MET A 121 -2.64 -11.57 -4.54
CA MET A 121 -2.28 -10.24 -4.05
C MET A 121 -0.84 -9.86 -4.47
N ASP A 122 0.14 -10.75 -4.30
CA ASP A 122 1.54 -10.47 -4.68
C ASP A 122 1.68 -10.23 -6.20
N ALA A 123 1.02 -11.06 -7.02
CA ALA A 123 1.01 -10.90 -8.47
C ALA A 123 0.43 -9.54 -8.92
N LEU A 124 -0.69 -9.12 -8.32
CA LEU A 124 -1.28 -7.80 -8.58
C LEU A 124 -0.33 -6.67 -8.17
N LEU A 125 0.36 -6.80 -7.04
CA LEU A 125 1.32 -5.79 -6.57
C LEU A 125 2.55 -5.69 -7.47
N ASP A 126 2.98 -6.79 -8.09
CA ASP A 126 4.05 -6.79 -9.09
C ASP A 126 3.61 -6.10 -10.39
N GLU A 127 2.39 -6.34 -10.85
CA GLU A 127 1.82 -5.63 -12.00
C GLU A 127 1.77 -4.12 -11.75
N VAL A 128 1.25 -3.70 -10.59
CA VAL A 128 1.20 -2.29 -10.19
C VAL A 128 2.61 -1.68 -10.13
N SER A 129 3.59 -2.42 -9.62
CA SER A 129 4.98 -1.95 -9.54
C SER A 129 5.61 -1.76 -10.91
N SER A 130 5.29 -2.64 -11.88
CA SER A 130 5.78 -2.55 -13.26
C SER A 130 5.22 -1.34 -14.02
N SER A 131 4.07 -0.82 -13.60
CA SER A 131 3.40 0.34 -14.20
C SER A 131 3.94 1.71 -13.75
N LYS A 132 4.77 1.76 -12.69
CA LYS A 132 5.32 3.01 -12.15
C LYS A 132 6.34 3.66 -13.09
N LYS A 133 6.29 4.99 -13.23
CA LYS A 133 7.32 5.76 -13.95
C LYS A 133 8.52 6.10 -13.07
N LYS A 134 9.71 6.04 -13.65
CA LYS A 134 11.01 5.99 -12.95
C LYS A 134 11.46 7.28 -12.23
N LYS A 135 10.84 8.45 -12.42
CA LYS A 135 11.29 9.68 -11.72
C LYS A 135 10.14 10.61 -11.35
N ALA A 136 10.09 10.97 -10.07
CA ALA A 136 9.33 12.12 -9.60
C ALA A 136 10.02 13.41 -10.09
N PRO A 137 9.27 14.44 -10.53
CA PRO A 137 9.87 15.71 -10.93
C PRO A 137 10.61 16.39 -9.75
N PRO A 138 11.82 16.94 -9.97
CA PRO A 138 12.65 17.51 -8.90
C PRO A 138 12.08 18.79 -8.25
N GLN A 139 11.07 19.41 -8.85
CA GLN A 139 10.49 20.69 -8.39
C GLN A 139 9.52 20.55 -7.20
N MET A 140 9.36 19.34 -6.66
CA MET A 140 8.26 18.99 -5.75
C MET A 140 8.74 18.41 -4.41
N GLU A 141 9.90 18.83 -3.91
CA GLU A 141 10.34 18.56 -2.52
C GLU A 141 9.47 19.38 -1.53
N SER A 142 8.28 18.88 -1.16
CA SER A 142 7.41 19.52 -0.16
C SER A 142 6.55 18.51 0.61
N ILE A 143 5.67 18.94 1.52
CA ILE A 143 4.82 18.09 2.39
C ILE A 143 4.06 16.98 1.61
N THR A 144 3.76 17.21 0.34
CA THR A 144 3.14 16.21 -0.56
C THR A 144 4.02 15.00 -0.85
N THR A 145 5.34 15.16 -0.93
CA THR A 145 6.23 13.99 -1.03
C THR A 145 6.27 13.23 0.27
N PHE A 146 6.18 13.88 1.44
CA PHE A 146 6.21 13.20 2.73
C PHE A 146 5.06 12.20 2.92
N GLY A 147 3.81 12.61 2.68
CA GLY A 147 2.65 11.71 2.80
C GLY A 147 2.69 10.53 1.82
N LEU A 148 3.13 10.78 0.58
CA LEU A 148 3.32 9.72 -0.41
C LEU A 148 4.49 8.80 -0.11
N THR A 149 5.59 9.34 0.42
CA THR A 149 6.73 8.56 0.88
C THR A 149 6.31 7.65 2.03
N LEU A 150 5.49 8.13 2.97
CA LEU A 150 4.95 7.29 4.04
C LEU A 150 4.06 6.17 3.52
N LEU A 151 3.15 6.44 2.57
CA LEU A 151 2.37 5.37 1.94
C LEU A 151 3.21 4.41 1.11
N GLY A 152 4.22 4.93 0.40
CA GLY A 152 5.17 4.12 -0.34
C GLY A 152 5.93 3.18 0.59
N HIS A 153 6.35 3.69 1.75
CA HIS A 153 7.02 2.92 2.78
C HIS A 153 6.07 1.89 3.43
N PHE A 154 4.83 2.29 3.74
CA PHE A 154 3.78 1.38 4.21
C PHE A 154 3.61 0.20 3.27
N ASN A 155 3.43 0.48 1.97
CA ASN A 155 3.24 -0.55 0.96
C ASN A 155 4.45 -1.49 0.87
N GLN A 156 5.66 -0.94 0.96
CA GLN A 156 6.88 -1.73 0.91
C GLN A 156 6.98 -2.67 2.12
N VAL A 157 6.89 -2.12 3.33
CA VAL A 157 6.93 -2.88 4.60
C VAL A 157 5.86 -3.97 4.63
N THR A 158 4.64 -3.62 4.24
CA THR A 158 3.50 -4.55 4.22
C THR A 158 3.68 -5.65 3.18
N LYS A 159 4.22 -5.33 1.99
CA LYS A 159 4.55 -6.32 0.96
C LYS A 159 5.69 -7.24 1.38
N ASP A 160 6.69 -6.73 2.10
CA ASP A 160 7.78 -7.56 2.63
C ASP A 160 7.25 -8.56 3.67
N ILE A 161 6.29 -8.14 4.52
CA ILE A 161 5.57 -9.04 5.44
C ILE A 161 4.76 -10.10 4.67
N LEU A 162 4.02 -9.71 3.63
CA LEU A 162 3.30 -10.64 2.75
C LEU A 162 4.23 -11.74 2.20
N LYS A 163 5.41 -11.33 1.67
CA LYS A 163 6.41 -12.25 1.12
C LYS A 163 7.00 -13.18 2.17
N ALA A 164 7.25 -12.67 3.38
CA ALA A 164 7.72 -13.49 4.50
C ALA A 164 6.69 -14.57 4.86
N ILE A 165 5.41 -14.21 4.92
CA ILE A 165 4.30 -15.14 5.22
C ILE A 165 4.16 -16.20 4.12
N LEU A 166 4.19 -15.79 2.85
CA LEU A 166 4.16 -16.72 1.72
C LEU A 166 5.28 -17.75 1.81
N LYS A 167 6.50 -17.30 2.09
CA LYS A 167 7.67 -18.18 2.25
C LYS A 167 7.49 -19.19 3.40
N VAL A 168 6.96 -18.76 4.54
CA VAL A 168 6.67 -19.65 5.68
C VAL A 168 5.59 -20.69 5.31
N LYS A 169 4.54 -20.27 4.58
CA LYS A 169 3.47 -21.17 4.13
C LYS A 169 3.94 -22.17 3.05
N GLU A 170 4.94 -21.82 2.23
CA GLU A 170 5.59 -22.74 1.29
C GLU A 170 6.51 -23.76 2.00
N GLU A 171 7.16 -23.34 3.10
CA GLU A 171 8.08 -24.16 3.88
C GLU A 171 7.37 -25.09 4.89
N GLN A 172 6.07 -24.91 5.15
CA GLN A 172 5.25 -25.88 5.85
C GLN A 172 4.84 -27.00 4.88
N PRO A 173 5.49 -28.18 4.87
CA PRO A 173 5.01 -29.29 4.07
C PRO A 173 3.64 -29.72 4.56
N ALA A 174 2.84 -30.32 3.68
CA ALA A 174 1.61 -31.02 3.99
C ALA A 174 1.84 -32.15 5.01
N SER A 175 1.99 -31.78 6.27
CA SER A 175 2.11 -32.68 7.41
C SER A 175 0.77 -32.72 8.16
N ALA A 176 -0.31 -32.97 7.41
CA ALA A 176 -1.61 -33.38 7.95
C ALA A 176 -2.52 -33.88 6.81
N ALA A 177 -2.15 -35.00 6.18
CA ALA A 177 -3.10 -35.83 5.43
C ALA A 177 -2.77 -37.31 5.66
#